data_AF-A0A4R5ARL0-F1
#
_entry.id   AF-A0A4R5ARL0-F1
#
_cell.length_a   1.000
_cell.length_b   1.000
_cell.length_c   1.000
_cell.angle_alpha   90.00
_cell.angle_beta   90.00
_cell.angle_gamma   90.00
#
_symmetry.space_group_name_H-M   'P 1'
#
loop_
_entity.id
_entity.type
_entity.pdbx_description
1 polymer ?
#
loop_
_entity_poly.entity_id
_entity_poly.type
_entity_poly.pdbx_seq_one_letter_code
_entity_poly.pdbx_strand_id
1 'polypeptide(L)'
;MFACMYFAGLRPAEAAGLRRQDCELPATGWGLITVKKTRPQANKRYTDSGETFDDRGLKHREGDIVRPVPIPPELVALLREHLDAFGTAEDGRLFVTGGGQSFSGSAYAQVWKRARGLALTPDQVESPLAARPYDLRHAAVSLWLNAGVHAPEAAERAGHGVDVMLRVYAKCIDGQRDVANQRIEDALVLSATTVERLRSIPGPLSASGLTCANAAQVIPRIFREQCRVAAFGGIWLHPADLTQEVFSQVRG
;
A
#
# COMPACT_ATOMS: atom_id res chain seq x y z
N MET A 1 -12.58 3.97 15.68
CA MET A 1 -13.19 3.70 14.36
C MET A 1 -12.58 4.53 13.22
N PHE A 2 -12.69 5.87 13.23
CA PHE A 2 -12.14 6.73 12.16
C PHE A 2 -10.63 6.56 11.96
N ALA A 3 -9.88 6.40 13.05
CA ALA A 3 -8.45 6.07 12.99
C ALA A 3 -8.15 4.80 12.17
N CYS A 4 -9.01 3.78 12.21
CA CYS A 4 -8.85 2.57 11.40
C CYS A 4 -9.04 2.86 9.90
N MET A 5 -9.92 3.81 9.54
CA MET A 5 -10.08 4.21 8.15
C MET A 5 -8.88 5.00 7.64
N TYR A 6 -8.31 5.85 8.50
CA TYR A 6 -7.17 6.70 8.14
C TYR A 6 -5.83 5.95 8.13
N PHE A 7 -5.52 5.18 9.18
CA PHE A 7 -4.22 4.51 9.29
C PHE A 7 -4.16 3.15 8.59
N ALA A 8 -5.29 2.44 8.52
CA ALA A 8 -5.37 1.10 7.92
C ALA A 8 -6.19 1.10 6.61
N GLY A 9 -6.66 2.26 6.15
CA GLY A 9 -7.44 2.35 4.92
C GLY A 9 -8.73 1.54 4.95
N LEU A 10 -9.27 1.16 6.11
CA LEU A 10 -10.46 0.30 6.17
C LEU A 10 -11.66 0.99 5.52
N ARG A 11 -12.50 0.21 4.83
CA ARG A 11 -13.83 0.70 4.48
C ARG A 11 -14.59 0.92 5.78
N PRO A 12 -15.40 1.97 5.85
CA PRO A 12 -16.55 1.99 6.73
C PRO A 12 -17.10 0.75 7.42
N ALA A 13 -17.65 -0.18 6.63
CA ALA A 13 -18.32 -1.37 7.13
C ALA A 13 -17.31 -2.36 7.72
N GLU A 14 -16.08 -2.39 7.20
CA GLU A 14 -14.98 -3.18 7.75
C GLU A 14 -14.56 -2.62 9.11
N ALA A 15 -14.43 -1.29 9.22
CA ALA A 15 -14.13 -0.64 10.49
C ALA A 15 -15.25 -0.88 11.52
N ALA A 16 -16.52 -0.72 11.14
CA ALA A 16 -17.67 -0.96 12.02
C ALA A 16 -17.79 -2.43 12.47
N GLY A 17 -17.38 -3.36 11.60
CA GLY A 17 -17.40 -4.80 11.86
C GLY A 17 -16.13 -5.35 12.53
N LEU A 18 -15.13 -4.50 12.79
CA LEU A 18 -13.83 -4.93 13.31
C LEU A 18 -13.97 -5.57 14.68
N ARG A 19 -13.36 -6.75 14.86
CA ARG A 19 -13.38 -7.49 16.12
C ARG A 19 -11.99 -7.62 16.73
N ARG A 20 -11.94 -7.79 18.04
CA ARG A 20 -10.68 -7.98 18.78
C ARG A 20 -9.83 -9.14 18.25
N GLN A 21 -10.47 -10.25 17.88
CA GLN A 21 -9.79 -11.45 17.37
C GLN A 21 -9.11 -11.22 16.01
N ASP A 22 -9.52 -10.20 15.26
CA ASP A 22 -8.97 -9.87 13.95
C ASP A 22 -7.80 -8.87 14.06
N CYS A 23 -7.35 -8.54 15.28
CA CYS A 23 -6.31 -7.55 15.55
C CYS A 23 -5.12 -8.14 16.33
N GLU A 24 -3.92 -7.95 15.80
CA GLU A 24 -2.65 -8.16 16.50
C GLU A 24 -2.12 -6.81 16.96
N LEU A 25 -2.13 -6.59 18.28
CA LEU A 25 -1.85 -5.29 18.91
C LEU A 25 -0.68 -5.42 19.90
N PRO A 26 0.57 -5.52 19.40
CA PRO A 26 1.75 -5.64 20.27
C PRO A 26 1.89 -4.42 21.19
N ALA A 27 2.66 -4.56 22.27
CA ALA A 27 2.91 -3.45 23.19
C ALA A 27 3.69 -2.31 22.53
N THR A 28 4.55 -2.64 21.56
CA THR A 28 5.36 -1.68 20.80
C THR A 28 5.48 -2.12 19.34
N GLY A 29 5.60 -1.17 18.42
CA GLY A 29 5.85 -1.45 17.01
C GLY A 29 4.58 -1.63 16.19
N TRP A 30 4.73 -2.23 15.02
CA TRP A 30 3.66 -2.43 14.05
C TRP A 30 2.74 -3.57 14.47
N GLY A 31 1.44 -3.38 14.27
CA GLY A 31 0.44 -4.41 14.44
C GLY A 31 -0.11 -4.91 13.10
N LEU A 32 -1.13 -5.76 13.19
CA LEU A 32 -1.82 -6.32 12.03
C LEU A 32 -3.33 -6.27 12.23
N ILE A 33 -4.07 -5.86 11.20
CA ILE A 33 -5.50 -6.08 11.10
C ILE A 33 -5.77 -7.06 9.97
N THR A 34 -6.51 -8.11 10.29
CA THR A 34 -6.90 -9.15 9.34
C THR A 34 -8.33 -8.91 8.87
N VAL A 35 -8.48 -8.32 7.68
CA VAL A 35 -9.79 -7.95 7.15
C VAL A 35 -10.39 -9.12 6.38
N LYS A 36 -11.45 -9.71 6.90
CA LYS A 36 -12.25 -10.70 6.18
C LYS A 36 -13.14 -9.97 5.17
N LYS A 37 -12.99 -10.28 3.88
CA LYS A 37 -13.82 -9.70 2.82
C LYS A 37 -15.20 -10.32 2.90
N THR A 38 -16.07 -9.76 3.74
CA THR A 38 -17.51 -9.96 3.57
C THR A 38 -17.85 -9.50 2.16
N ARG A 39 -18.59 -10.33 1.40
CA ARG A 39 -19.23 -9.88 0.15
C ARG A 39 -19.83 -8.49 0.42
N PRO A 40 -19.78 -7.52 -0.51
CA PRO A 40 -20.49 -6.27 -0.34
C PRO A 40 -21.98 -6.58 -0.37
N GLN A 41 -22.51 -7.12 0.73
CA GLN A 41 -23.88 -6.90 1.09
C GLN A 41 -23.92 -5.40 1.27
N ALA A 42 -24.48 -4.72 0.28
CA ALA A 42 -24.79 -3.31 0.33
C ALA A 42 -25.64 -3.09 1.58
N ASN A 43 -24.98 -2.94 2.72
CA ASN A 43 -25.59 -2.47 3.94
C ASN A 43 -25.85 -1.00 3.66
N LYS A 44 -27.02 -0.74 3.06
CA LYS A 44 -27.61 0.58 2.78
C LYS A 44 -27.49 1.54 3.98
N ARG A 45 -27.24 0.99 5.17
CA ARG A 45 -27.02 1.68 6.43
C ARG A 45 -25.73 2.52 6.49
N TYR A 46 -24.80 2.38 5.53
CA TYR A 46 -23.54 3.15 5.51
C TYR A 46 -23.24 3.88 4.18
N THR A 47 -23.99 3.68 3.11
CA THR A 47 -23.61 4.25 1.81
C THR A 47 -23.83 5.77 1.75
N ASP A 48 -22.73 6.52 1.74
CA ASP A 48 -22.63 7.95 1.37
C ASP A 48 -21.80 8.12 0.06
N SER A 49 -21.59 7.01 -0.65
CA SER A 49 -20.56 6.91 -1.69
C SER A 49 -21.00 7.32 -3.08
N GLY A 50 -22.31 7.48 -3.36
CA GLY A 50 -22.83 7.91 -4.68
C GLY A 50 -22.49 7.01 -5.88
N GLU A 51 -21.59 6.05 -5.71
CA GLU A 51 -21.06 5.17 -6.75
C GLU A 51 -21.73 3.79 -6.65
N THR A 52 -22.33 3.37 -7.76
CA THR A 52 -22.89 2.04 -7.97
C THR A 52 -21.76 1.01 -7.93
N PHE A 53 -21.85 0.02 -7.03
CA PHE A 53 -20.94 -1.11 -7.03
C PHE A 53 -21.10 -1.88 -8.36
N ASP A 54 -19.99 -2.10 -9.07
CA ASP A 54 -19.96 -2.89 -10.30
C ASP A 54 -20.33 -4.34 -9.98
N ASP A 55 -21.47 -4.77 -10.52
CA ASP A 55 -22.12 -6.07 -10.34
C ASP A 55 -21.65 -7.09 -11.41
N ARG A 56 -20.38 -7.00 -11.84
CA ARG A 56 -19.87 -7.84 -12.91
C ARG A 56 -19.01 -8.98 -12.39
N GLY A 57 -19.65 -10.14 -12.26
CA GLY A 57 -18.98 -11.42 -12.44
C GLY A 57 -19.14 -12.41 -11.28
N LEU A 58 -20.32 -13.03 -11.20
CA LEU A 58 -20.44 -14.38 -10.66
C LEU A 58 -19.46 -15.30 -11.42
N LYS A 59 -18.46 -15.86 -10.72
CA LYS A 59 -17.98 -17.25 -10.82
C LYS A 59 -16.82 -17.54 -9.84
N HIS A 60 -17.13 -18.42 -8.88
CA HIS A 60 -16.24 -19.34 -8.14
C HIS A 60 -14.99 -18.83 -7.40
N ARG A 61 -15.00 -18.93 -6.06
CA ARG A 61 -14.49 -20.08 -5.27
C ARG A 61 -14.74 -19.84 -3.77
N GLU A 62 -14.90 -20.93 -3.02
CA GLU A 62 -15.02 -20.96 -1.57
C GLU A 62 -13.72 -20.50 -0.90
N GLY A 63 -13.84 -19.64 0.11
CA GLY A 63 -12.73 -19.05 0.87
C GLY A 63 -12.95 -17.56 1.01
N ASP A 64 -13.34 -17.10 2.20
CA ASP A 64 -13.31 -15.67 2.54
C ASP A 64 -11.94 -15.12 2.14
N ILE A 65 -11.89 -14.20 1.16
CA ILE A 65 -10.65 -13.53 0.83
C ILE A 65 -10.27 -12.70 2.05
N VAL A 66 -9.25 -13.13 2.77
CA VAL A 66 -8.72 -12.40 3.92
C VAL A 66 -7.55 -11.57 3.42
N ARG A 67 -7.52 -10.29 3.78
CA ARG A 67 -6.34 -9.44 3.52
C ARG A 67 -5.69 -8.99 4.83
N PRO A 68 -4.38 -9.19 5.00
CA PRO A 68 -3.63 -8.59 6.09
C PRO A 68 -3.40 -7.10 5.81
N VAL A 69 -3.55 -6.27 6.82
CA VAL A 69 -3.26 -4.84 6.76
C VAL A 69 -2.32 -4.49 7.90
N PRO A 70 -1.02 -4.27 7.62
CA PRO A 70 -0.09 -3.79 8.63
C PRO A 70 -0.53 -2.42 9.14
N ILE A 71 -0.60 -2.26 10.46
CA ILE A 71 -1.03 -1.02 11.10
C ILE A 71 0.12 -0.35 11.88
N PRO A 72 0.27 0.98 11.75
CA PRO A 72 1.37 1.68 12.40
C PRO A 72 1.22 1.67 13.93
N PRO A 73 2.32 1.88 14.69
CA PRO A 73 2.31 1.90 16.16
C PRO A 73 1.26 2.87 16.76
N GLU A 74 1.00 3.98 16.08
CA GLU A 74 0.00 4.97 16.50
C GLU A 74 -1.43 4.39 16.50
N LEU A 75 -1.81 3.65 15.46
CA LEU A 75 -3.11 2.98 15.43
C LEU A 75 -3.17 1.83 16.46
N VAL A 76 -2.05 1.13 16.68
CA VAL A 76 -1.97 0.09 17.73
C VAL A 76 -2.27 0.71 19.10
N ALA A 77 -1.62 1.82 19.44
CA ALA A 77 -1.85 2.53 20.69
C ALA A 77 -3.31 2.95 20.86
N LEU A 78 -3.90 3.59 19.83
CA LEU A 78 -5.31 4.02 19.85
C LEU A 78 -6.28 2.85 20.03
N LEU A 79 -6.01 1.70 19.41
CA LEU A 79 -6.87 0.52 19.56
C LEU A 79 -6.74 -0.13 20.94
N ARG A 80 -5.54 -0.12 21.53
CA ARG A 80 -5.32 -0.59 22.90
C ARG A 80 -6.02 0.30 23.92
N GLU A 81 -5.85 1.62 23.81
CA GLU A 81 -6.56 2.59 24.66
C GLU A 81 -8.08 2.43 24.56
N HIS A 82 -8.61 2.26 23.34
CA HIS A 82 -10.03 1.98 23.13
C HIS A 82 -10.48 0.69 23.84
N LEU A 83 -9.70 -0.38 23.73
CA LEU A 83 -10.01 -1.66 24.38
C LEU A 83 -9.97 -1.54 25.91
N ASP A 84 -9.01 -0.82 26.46
CA ASP A 84 -8.87 -0.61 27.90
C ASP A 84 -10.03 0.23 28.45
N ALA A 85 -10.49 1.24 27.69
CA ALA A 85 -11.56 2.13 28.11
C ALA A 85 -12.98 1.55 27.91
N PHE A 86 -13.21 0.80 26.82
CA PHE A 86 -14.57 0.40 26.40
C PHE A 86 -14.76 -1.11 26.29
N GLY A 87 -13.70 -1.91 26.32
CA GLY A 87 -13.77 -3.35 26.09
C GLY A 87 -14.27 -3.70 24.69
N THR A 88 -15.06 -4.78 24.61
CA THR A 88 -15.71 -5.24 23.38
C THR A 88 -17.17 -5.57 23.64
N ALA A 89 -17.99 -5.60 22.59
CA ALA A 89 -19.28 -6.28 22.67
C ALA A 89 -19.12 -7.79 22.92
N GLU A 90 -20.22 -8.46 23.28
CA GLU A 90 -20.26 -9.92 23.49
C GLU A 90 -19.77 -10.71 22.27
N ASP A 91 -20.04 -10.19 21.06
CA ASP A 91 -19.60 -10.79 19.80
C ASP A 91 -18.17 -10.40 19.37
N GLY A 92 -17.45 -9.69 20.24
CA GLY A 92 -16.07 -9.27 20.07
C GLY A 92 -15.87 -8.00 19.24
N ARG A 93 -16.94 -7.33 18.78
CA ARG A 93 -16.81 -6.06 18.04
C ARG A 93 -16.25 -4.95 18.90
N LEU A 94 -15.37 -4.14 18.29
CA LEU A 94 -14.71 -3.02 18.97
C LEU A 94 -15.59 -1.78 19.07
N PHE A 95 -16.31 -1.44 17.99
CA PHE A 95 -17.08 -0.20 17.92
C PHE A 95 -18.57 -0.50 17.98
N VAL A 96 -19.16 -0.26 19.14
CA VAL A 96 -20.58 -0.46 19.42
C VAL A 96 -21.12 0.72 20.23
N THR A 97 -22.44 0.84 20.31
CA THR A 97 -23.08 1.79 21.23
C THR A 97 -22.87 1.32 22.68
N GLY A 98 -23.18 2.18 23.66
CA GLY A 98 -23.07 1.81 25.09
C GLY A 98 -23.91 0.59 25.49
N GLY A 99 -24.93 0.22 24.69
CA GLY A 99 -25.72 -1.01 24.87
C GLY A 99 -25.21 -2.22 24.07
N GLY A 100 -23.98 -2.16 23.54
CA GLY A 100 -23.38 -3.26 22.75
C GLY A 100 -23.93 -3.41 21.32
N GLN A 101 -24.79 -2.49 20.87
CA GLN A 101 -25.45 -2.57 19.56
C GLN A 101 -24.66 -1.88 18.45
N SER A 102 -25.00 -2.20 17.20
CA SER A 102 -24.51 -1.43 16.06
C SER A 102 -25.07 0.00 16.10
N PHE A 103 -24.28 1.00 15.71
CA PHE A 103 -24.76 2.37 15.51
C PHE A 103 -25.36 2.58 14.11
N SER A 104 -26.19 3.61 13.96
CA SER A 104 -26.76 4.01 12.67
C SER A 104 -25.75 4.81 11.83
N GLY A 105 -25.94 4.83 10.50
CA GLY A 105 -25.19 5.72 9.61
C GLY A 105 -25.35 7.21 9.94
N SER A 106 -26.51 7.61 10.47
CA SER A 106 -26.75 8.98 10.93
C SER A 106 -25.95 9.34 12.18
N ALA A 107 -25.91 8.47 13.20
CA ALA A 107 -25.10 8.68 14.39
C ALA A 107 -23.62 8.79 14.02
N TYR A 108 -23.18 7.90 13.13
CA TYR A 108 -21.85 7.91 12.55
C TYR A 108 -21.50 9.24 11.86
N ALA A 109 -22.35 9.75 10.96
CA ALA A 109 -22.14 11.00 10.25
C ALA A 109 -22.14 12.22 11.20
N GLN A 110 -23.00 12.22 12.22
CA GLN A 110 -23.06 13.30 13.21
C GLN A 110 -21.78 13.37 14.06
N VAL A 111 -21.25 12.23 14.50
CA VAL A 111 -19.97 12.19 15.22
C VAL A 111 -18.85 12.74 14.33
N TRP A 112 -18.82 12.36 13.05
CA TRP A 112 -17.82 12.90 12.12
C TRP A 112 -17.91 14.41 11.93
N LYS A 113 -19.13 14.93 11.71
CA LYS A 113 -19.36 16.37 11.56
C LYS A 113 -18.84 17.15 12.77
N ARG A 114 -19.09 16.65 13.99
CA ARG A 114 -18.58 17.25 15.23
C ARG A 114 -17.06 17.16 15.31
N ALA A 115 -16.47 16.02 14.98
CA ALA A 115 -15.02 15.84 14.98
C ALA A 115 -14.33 16.83 14.02
N ARG A 116 -14.88 17.05 12.82
CA ARG A 116 -14.38 18.08 11.88
C ARG A 116 -14.39 19.47 12.50
N GLY A 117 -15.49 19.86 13.15
CA GLY A 117 -15.60 21.17 13.82
C GLY A 117 -14.64 21.38 14.98
N LEU A 118 -14.11 20.31 15.58
CA LEU A 118 -13.10 20.38 16.65
C LEU A 118 -11.67 20.38 16.11
N ALA A 119 -11.43 19.73 14.96
CA ALA A 119 -10.09 19.51 14.43
C ALA A 119 -9.67 20.50 13.34
N LEU A 120 -10.61 21.15 12.66
CA LEU A 120 -10.37 21.99 11.49
C LEU A 120 -10.76 23.45 11.76
N THR A 121 -10.13 24.38 11.04
CA THR A 121 -10.57 25.78 11.02
C THR A 121 -11.95 25.93 10.36
N PRO A 122 -12.71 27.01 10.63
CA PRO A 122 -14.01 27.21 10.00
C PRO A 122 -13.97 27.12 8.47
N ASP A 123 -12.99 27.75 7.82
CA ASP A 123 -12.83 27.69 6.37
C ASP A 123 -12.54 26.27 5.86
N GLN A 124 -11.78 25.48 6.62
CA GLN A 124 -11.52 24.08 6.28
C GLN A 124 -12.74 23.18 6.47
N VAL A 125 -13.60 23.45 7.46
CA VAL A 125 -14.86 22.73 7.66
C VAL A 125 -15.81 22.95 6.48
N GLU A 126 -15.89 24.18 5.98
CA GLU A 126 -16.72 24.52 4.81
C GLU A 126 -16.13 24.00 3.49
N SER A 127 -14.82 23.73 3.46
CA SER A 127 -14.17 23.13 2.30
C SER A 127 -14.51 21.63 2.13
N PRO A 128 -14.23 21.05 0.94
CA PRO A 128 -14.34 19.61 0.72
C PRO A 128 -13.37 18.74 1.55
N LEU A 129 -12.45 19.35 2.33
CA LEU A 129 -11.45 18.63 3.10
C LEU A 129 -12.08 17.69 4.12
N ALA A 130 -11.88 16.38 3.90
CA ALA A 130 -12.40 15.32 4.74
C ALA A 130 -13.92 15.43 4.99
N ALA A 131 -14.66 15.95 4.00
CA ALA A 131 -16.10 16.21 4.07
C ALA A 131 -16.88 14.96 4.47
N ARG A 132 -16.48 13.80 3.92
CA ARG A 132 -17.04 12.50 4.28
C ARG A 132 -15.97 11.70 5.01
N PRO A 133 -16.39 10.83 5.93
CA PRO A 133 -15.44 9.92 6.54
C PRO A 133 -14.76 8.95 5.58
N TYR A 134 -15.42 8.60 4.46
CA TYR A 134 -14.82 7.75 3.43
C TYR A 134 -13.56 8.40 2.82
N ASP A 135 -13.46 9.73 2.90
CA ASP A 135 -12.28 10.46 2.44
C ASP A 135 -11.04 10.15 3.30
N LEU A 136 -11.20 9.64 4.53
CA LEU A 136 -10.07 9.15 5.35
C LEU A 136 -9.37 7.96 4.69
N ARG A 137 -10.14 7.07 4.05
CA ARG A 137 -9.57 5.94 3.32
C ARG A 137 -8.82 6.43 2.07
N HIS A 138 -9.34 7.43 1.38
CA HIS A 138 -8.62 8.07 0.28
C HIS A 138 -7.32 8.71 0.77
N ALA A 139 -7.36 9.41 1.90
CA ALA A 139 -6.18 10.01 2.51
C ALA A 139 -5.14 8.95 2.90
N ALA A 140 -5.56 7.81 3.46
CA ALA A 140 -4.69 6.68 3.81
C ALA A 140 -3.90 6.18 2.58
N VAL A 141 -4.61 5.89 1.50
CA VAL A 141 -4.01 5.35 0.28
C VAL A 141 -3.10 6.37 -0.39
N SER A 142 -3.54 7.63 -0.48
CA SER A 142 -2.70 8.73 -0.99
C SER A 142 -1.43 8.90 -0.16
N LEU A 143 -1.52 8.81 1.17
CA LEU A 143 -0.36 8.86 2.06
C LEU A 143 0.62 7.73 1.78
N TRP A 144 0.15 6.48 1.66
CA TRP A 144 1.02 5.34 1.40
C TRP A 144 1.75 5.49 0.06
N LEU A 145 1.04 5.87 -0.99
CA LEU A 145 1.63 6.08 -2.32
C LEU A 145 2.62 7.25 -2.31
N ASN A 146 2.33 8.32 -1.58
CA ASN A 146 3.23 9.48 -1.46
C ASN A 146 4.45 9.18 -0.57
N ALA A 147 4.30 8.32 0.43
CA ALA A 147 5.42 7.71 1.15
C ALA A 147 6.14 6.66 0.30
N GLY A 148 5.67 6.42 -0.92
CA GLY A 148 6.25 5.57 -1.93
C GLY A 148 6.21 4.08 -1.61
N VAL A 149 5.16 3.65 -0.92
CA VAL A 149 4.71 2.25 -0.91
C VAL A 149 4.31 1.88 -2.35
N HIS A 150 4.76 0.70 -2.80
CA HIS A 150 4.45 0.22 -4.14
C HIS A 150 2.95 0.06 -4.36
N ALA A 151 2.45 0.44 -5.54
CA ALA A 151 1.03 0.40 -5.85
C ALA A 151 0.37 -0.99 -5.66
N PRO A 152 1.01 -2.13 -5.98
CA PRO A 152 0.44 -3.44 -5.68
C PRO A 152 0.23 -3.70 -4.19
N GLU A 153 1.21 -3.36 -3.36
CA GLU A 153 1.13 -3.49 -1.89
C GLU A 153 0.02 -2.59 -1.32
N ALA A 154 -0.04 -1.32 -1.77
CA ALA A 154 -1.11 -0.42 -1.35
C ALA A 154 -2.49 -0.93 -1.80
N ALA A 155 -2.59 -1.53 -2.99
CA ALA A 155 -3.83 -2.09 -3.52
C ALA A 155 -4.28 -3.32 -2.72
N GLU A 156 -3.34 -4.19 -2.37
CA GLU A 156 -3.59 -5.35 -1.51
C GLU A 156 -4.12 -4.90 -0.14
N ARG A 157 -3.41 -4.00 0.56
CA ARG A 157 -3.85 -3.45 1.86
C ARG A 157 -5.22 -2.80 1.79
N ALA A 158 -5.48 -2.03 0.74
CA ALA A 158 -6.77 -1.38 0.54
C ALA A 158 -7.87 -2.39 0.15
N GLY A 159 -7.54 -3.52 -0.48
CA GLY A 159 -8.52 -4.42 -1.08
C GLY A 159 -9.08 -3.87 -2.40
N HIS A 160 -8.20 -3.28 -3.21
CA HIS A 160 -8.47 -2.80 -4.58
C HIS A 160 -7.74 -3.66 -5.61
N GLY A 161 -8.23 -3.64 -6.85
CA GLY A 161 -7.40 -4.03 -7.99
C GLY A 161 -6.30 -2.99 -8.24
N VAL A 162 -5.14 -3.43 -8.75
CA VAL A 162 -4.02 -2.54 -9.07
C VAL A 162 -4.41 -1.53 -10.15
N ASP A 163 -5.26 -1.92 -11.09
CA ASP A 163 -5.80 -1.07 -12.15
C ASP A 163 -6.64 0.09 -11.58
N VAL A 164 -7.48 -0.17 -10.56
CA VAL A 164 -8.23 0.84 -9.84
C VAL A 164 -7.29 1.78 -9.09
N MET A 165 -6.25 1.23 -8.45
CA MET A 165 -5.25 2.03 -7.73
C MET A 165 -4.56 3.02 -8.66
N LEU A 166 -4.05 2.55 -9.80
CA LEU A 166 -3.36 3.40 -10.77
C LEU A 166 -4.32 4.42 -11.40
N ARG A 167 -5.56 4.05 -11.70
CA ARG A 167 -6.55 4.98 -12.29
C ARG A 167 -6.94 6.11 -11.32
N VAL A 168 -7.22 5.77 -10.07
CA VAL A 168 -7.77 6.73 -9.09
C VAL A 168 -6.66 7.61 -8.50
N TYR A 169 -5.46 7.08 -8.30
CA TYR A 169 -4.38 7.76 -7.57
C TYR A 169 -3.19 8.17 -8.43
N ALA A 170 -3.27 8.08 -9.77
CA ALA A 170 -2.21 8.53 -10.68
C ALA A 170 -1.68 9.93 -10.32
N LYS A 171 -2.60 10.86 -10.02
CA LYS A 171 -2.26 12.26 -9.69
C LYS A 171 -1.48 12.41 -8.38
N CYS A 172 -1.58 11.45 -7.45
CA CYS A 172 -0.76 11.46 -6.24
C CYS A 172 0.69 11.10 -6.54
N ILE A 173 0.92 10.27 -7.57
CA ILE A 173 2.26 9.79 -7.96
C ILE A 173 3.01 10.86 -8.79
N ASP A 174 2.28 11.73 -9.50
CA ASP A 174 2.82 12.67 -10.49
C ASP A 174 3.75 13.77 -9.90
N GLY A 175 3.71 14.01 -8.58
CA GLY A 175 4.56 15.00 -7.90
C GLY A 175 5.88 14.45 -7.32
N GLN A 176 6.22 13.18 -7.56
CA GLN A 176 7.29 12.48 -6.84
C GLN A 176 8.59 12.34 -7.62
N ARG A 177 8.81 13.14 -8.67
CA ARG A 177 9.99 12.99 -9.54
C ARG A 177 11.30 13.03 -8.76
N ASP A 178 11.49 14.04 -7.92
CA ASP A 178 12.75 14.21 -7.18
C ASP A 178 12.93 13.14 -6.10
N VAL A 179 11.84 12.74 -5.42
CA VAL A 179 11.85 11.63 -4.45
C VAL A 179 12.15 10.29 -5.14
N ALA A 180 11.59 10.07 -6.33
CA ALA A 180 11.87 8.89 -7.14
C ALA A 180 13.32 8.88 -7.62
N ASN A 181 13.84 10.02 -8.08
CA ASN A 181 15.24 10.17 -8.46
C ASN A 181 16.18 9.89 -7.27
N GLN A 182 15.90 10.46 -6.08
CA GLN A 182 16.68 10.20 -4.88
C GLN A 182 16.70 8.72 -4.52
N ARG A 183 15.55 8.03 -4.59
CA ARG A 183 15.49 6.57 -4.35
C ARG A 183 16.30 5.77 -5.38
N ILE A 184 16.29 6.18 -6.64
CA ILE A 184 17.11 5.57 -7.70
C ILE A 184 18.59 5.81 -7.38
N GLU A 185 18.98 7.03 -7.00
CA GLU A 185 20.35 7.37 -6.60
C GLU A 185 20.80 6.53 -5.40
N ASP A 186 20.00 6.45 -4.34
CA ASP A 186 20.28 5.65 -3.14
C ASP A 186 20.48 4.16 -3.50
N ALA A 187 19.63 3.61 -4.38
CA ALA A 187 19.76 2.24 -4.86
C ALA A 187 21.02 2.03 -5.73
N LEU A 188 21.40 3.02 -6.53
CA LEU A 188 22.62 3.01 -7.33
C LEU A 188 23.90 3.14 -6.47
N VAL A 189 23.82 3.80 -5.32
CA VAL A 189 24.91 3.87 -4.33
C VAL A 189 25.02 2.56 -3.54
N LEU A 190 23.90 2.02 -3.05
CA LEU A 190 23.87 0.73 -2.33
C LEU A 190 24.38 -0.42 -3.20
N SER A 191 24.02 -0.40 -4.50
CA SER A 191 24.57 -1.35 -5.47
C SER A 191 26.06 -1.13 -5.71
N ALA A 192 26.56 0.11 -5.79
CA ALA A 192 28.00 0.38 -5.91
C ALA A 192 28.81 -0.17 -4.71
N THR A 193 28.35 0.06 -3.48
CA THR A 193 28.97 -0.45 -2.24
C THR A 193 28.92 -1.98 -2.18
N THR A 194 27.86 -2.59 -2.71
CA THR A 194 27.72 -4.05 -2.83
C THR A 194 28.65 -4.61 -3.91
N VAL A 195 28.78 -3.91 -5.03
CA VAL A 195 29.71 -4.25 -6.12
C VAL A 195 31.16 -4.17 -5.64
N GLU A 196 31.51 -3.17 -4.86
CA GLU A 196 32.86 -3.03 -4.29
C GLU A 196 33.20 -4.19 -3.33
N ARG A 197 32.23 -4.62 -2.51
CA ARG A 197 32.33 -5.86 -1.72
C ARG A 197 32.39 -7.15 -2.54
N LEU A 198 31.74 -7.21 -3.70
CA LEU A 198 31.78 -8.37 -4.58
C LEU A 198 32.99 -8.36 -5.54
N ARG A 199 33.71 -7.23 -5.65
CA ARG A 199 34.99 -7.10 -6.37
C ARG A 199 36.18 -7.59 -5.55
N SER A 200 36.06 -7.61 -4.22
CA SER A 200 37.08 -8.17 -3.33
C SER A 200 37.02 -9.70 -3.21
N ILE A 201 36.07 -10.36 -3.87
CA ILE A 201 36.02 -11.82 -3.99
C ILE A 201 36.85 -12.23 -5.23
N PRO A 202 37.99 -12.92 -5.06
CA PRO A 202 38.79 -13.35 -6.19
C PRO A 202 38.08 -14.47 -6.98
N GLY A 203 37.90 -14.27 -8.29
CA GLY A 203 37.40 -15.27 -9.23
C GLY A 203 36.23 -14.78 -10.11
N PRO A 204 36.00 -15.38 -11.29
CA PRO A 204 34.85 -15.05 -12.14
C PRO A 204 33.52 -15.40 -11.45
N LEU A 205 32.50 -14.54 -11.62
CA LEU A 205 31.14 -14.84 -11.16
C LEU A 205 30.62 -16.07 -11.93
N SER A 206 30.32 -17.15 -11.22
CA SER A 206 29.68 -18.31 -11.83
C SER A 206 28.26 -17.97 -12.31
N ALA A 207 27.93 -18.32 -13.55
CA ALA A 207 26.62 -18.11 -14.17
C ALA A 207 25.46 -18.77 -13.38
N SER A 208 25.76 -19.78 -12.56
CA SER A 208 24.80 -20.52 -11.73
C SER A 208 24.19 -19.70 -10.58
N GLY A 209 24.63 -18.47 -10.35
CA GLY A 209 24.16 -17.60 -9.27
C GLY A 209 23.20 -16.47 -9.68
N LEU A 210 22.95 -16.23 -10.97
CA LEU A 210 22.02 -15.18 -11.42
C LEU A 210 20.58 -15.71 -11.44
N THR A 211 19.70 -15.03 -10.71
CA THR A 211 18.25 -15.28 -10.72
C THR A 211 17.52 -13.96 -10.92
N CYS A 212 16.27 -13.99 -11.41
CA CYS A 212 15.47 -12.77 -11.52
C CYS A 212 15.33 -12.02 -10.18
N ALA A 213 15.43 -12.75 -9.05
CA ALA A 213 15.35 -12.19 -7.70
C ALA A 213 16.58 -11.36 -7.29
N ASN A 214 17.77 -11.65 -7.84
CA ASN A 214 19.00 -10.89 -7.55
C ASN A 214 19.49 -10.05 -8.74
N ALA A 215 18.85 -10.17 -9.90
CA ALA A 215 19.18 -9.43 -11.11
C ALA A 215 19.20 -7.90 -10.89
N ALA A 216 18.30 -7.35 -10.08
CA ALA A 216 18.28 -5.92 -9.77
C ALA A 216 19.55 -5.41 -9.05
N GLN A 217 20.27 -6.28 -8.33
CA GLN A 217 21.52 -5.95 -7.64
C GLN A 217 22.76 -6.20 -8.53
N VAL A 218 22.64 -7.09 -9.53
CA VAL A 218 23.75 -7.56 -10.37
C VAL A 218 23.80 -6.86 -11.73
N ILE A 219 22.65 -6.52 -12.33
CA ILE A 219 22.56 -5.84 -13.63
C ILE A 219 23.27 -4.47 -13.63
N PRO A 220 23.14 -3.61 -12.60
CA PRO A 220 23.89 -2.36 -12.56
C PRO A 220 25.42 -2.57 -12.56
N ARG A 221 25.93 -3.68 -12.02
CA ARG A 221 27.36 -4.05 -12.04
C ARG A 221 27.83 -4.38 -13.45
N ILE A 222 27.14 -5.31 -14.10
CA ILE A 222 27.48 -5.81 -15.43
C ILE A 222 27.41 -4.66 -16.44
N PHE A 223 26.34 -3.88 -16.39
CA PHE A 223 26.14 -2.77 -17.32
C PHE A 223 27.15 -1.63 -17.08
N ARG A 224 27.46 -1.28 -15.83
CA ARG A 224 28.46 -0.23 -15.53
C ARG A 224 29.88 -0.64 -15.92
N GLU A 225 30.25 -1.92 -15.77
CA GLU A 225 31.54 -2.45 -16.26
C GLU A 225 31.60 -2.50 -17.78
N GLN A 226 30.53 -2.95 -18.46
CA GLN A 226 30.44 -2.92 -19.91
C GLN A 226 30.48 -1.49 -20.48
N CYS A 227 29.73 -0.55 -19.91
CA CYS A 227 29.75 0.85 -20.33
C CYS A 227 31.12 1.52 -20.10
N ARG A 228 31.84 1.17 -19.03
CA ARG A 228 33.21 1.67 -18.82
C ARG A 228 34.20 1.10 -19.84
N VAL A 229 34.11 -0.19 -20.15
CA VAL A 229 34.94 -0.81 -21.20
C VAL A 229 34.63 -0.20 -22.57
N ALA A 230 33.35 0.04 -22.89
CA ALA A 230 32.94 0.72 -24.12
C ALA A 230 33.40 2.19 -24.17
N ALA A 231 33.32 2.93 -23.06
CA ALA A 231 33.75 4.33 -22.97
C ALA A 231 35.27 4.50 -23.07
N PHE A 232 36.06 3.57 -22.51
CA PHE A 232 37.52 3.58 -22.68
C PHE A 232 37.97 3.03 -24.05
N GLY A 233 37.18 2.17 -24.68
CA GLY A 233 37.47 1.57 -25.99
C GLY A 233 36.99 2.40 -27.20
N GLY A 234 36.27 3.51 -27.00
CA GLY A 234 35.78 4.36 -28.10
C GLY A 234 34.69 3.74 -28.98
N ILE A 235 34.03 2.65 -28.54
CA ILE A 235 32.98 1.99 -29.31
C ILE A 235 31.63 2.58 -28.90
N TRP A 236 31.13 3.56 -29.66
CA TRP A 236 29.72 3.90 -29.66
C TRP A 236 28.98 2.84 -30.47
N LEU A 237 28.23 1.95 -29.81
CA LEU A 237 27.37 0.98 -30.49
C LEU A 237 26.25 1.76 -31.21
N HIS A 238 26.33 1.83 -32.54
CA HIS A 238 25.28 2.39 -33.38
C HIS A 238 24.14 1.35 -33.49
N PRO A 239 22.85 1.74 -33.42
CA PRO A 239 21.72 0.79 -33.37
C PRO A 239 21.59 -0.16 -34.57
N ALA A 240 22.34 0.08 -35.65
CA ALA A 240 22.31 -0.74 -36.87
C ALA A 240 23.07 -2.07 -36.71
N ASP A 241 24.04 -2.16 -35.79
CA ASP A 241 24.94 -3.31 -35.68
C ASP A 241 24.34 -4.48 -34.85
N LEU A 242 23.20 -4.26 -34.19
CA LEU A 242 22.56 -5.26 -33.32
C LEU A 242 21.75 -6.35 -34.05
N THR A 243 21.63 -6.28 -35.38
CA THR A 243 20.74 -7.21 -36.12
C THR A 243 21.43 -8.41 -36.76
N GLN A 244 22.77 -8.47 -36.80
CA GLN A 244 23.48 -9.55 -37.50
C GLN A 244 24.20 -10.57 -36.58
N GLU A 245 24.69 -10.18 -35.40
CA GLU A 245 25.52 -11.09 -34.58
C GLU A 245 24.78 -11.96 -33.56
N VAL A 246 23.52 -11.65 -33.21
CA VAL A 246 22.80 -12.42 -32.16
C VAL A 246 22.16 -13.72 -32.70
N PHE A 247 22.01 -13.88 -34.01
CA PHE A 247 21.36 -15.07 -34.59
C PHE A 247 22.29 -16.24 -34.95
N SER A 248 23.62 -16.10 -34.88
CA SER A 248 24.54 -17.17 -35.30
C SER A 248 24.96 -18.15 -34.19
N GLN A 249 24.63 -17.92 -32.91
CA GLN A 249 25.00 -18.81 -31.80
C GLN A 249 23.88 -19.73 -31.28
N VAL A 250 22.77 -19.91 -32.02
CA VAL A 250 21.68 -20.83 -31.63
C VAL A 250 21.55 -22.07 -32.57
N ARG A 251 22.43 -22.25 -33.54
CA ARG A 251 22.57 -23.56 -34.24
C ARG A 251 24.03 -23.84 -34.59
N GLY A 252 24.62 -24.83 -33.94
CA GLY A 252 25.95 -25.34 -34.18
C GLY A 252 26.49 -26.05 -32.96
#